data_AF-A0A938HA92-F1
#
_entry.id   AF-A0A938HA92-F1
#
_cell.length_a   1.000
_cell.length_b   1.000
_cell.length_c   1.000
_cell.angle_alpha   90.00
_cell.angle_beta   90.00
_cell.angle_gamma   90.00
#
_symmetry.space_group_name_H-M   'P 1'
#
loop_
_entity.id
_entity.type
_entity.pdbx_description
1 polymer ?
#
loop_
_entity_poly.entity_id
_entity_poly.type
_entity_poly.pdbx_seq_one_letter_code
_entity_poly.pdbx_strand_id
1 'polypeptide(L)' 'MSHRWYAIQTTSGHENKVRSLLQRKIDADPAPAEARRIRQALVPTEQVV' A
#
# COMPACT_ATOMS: atom_id res chain seq x y z
N MET A 1 -14.69 -6.09 -10.83
CA MET A 1 -13.74 -7.02 -10.17
C MET A 1 -13.65 -6.60 -8.71
N SER A 2 -13.75 -7.54 -7.77
CA SER A 2 -13.57 -7.21 -6.34
C SER A 2 -12.08 -7.06 -6.03
N HIS A 3 -11.73 -6.03 -5.26
CA HIS A 3 -10.38 -5.89 -4.72
C HIS A 3 -10.11 -7.01 -3.70
N ARG A 4 -8.85 -7.41 -3.61
CA ARG A 4 -8.36 -8.43 -2.70
C ARG A 4 -7.07 -7.95 -2.06
N TRP A 5 -6.76 -8.52 -0.90
CA TRP A 5 -5.46 -8.32 -0.26
C TRP A 5 -4.42 -9.23 -0.91
N TYR A 6 -3.22 -8.69 -1.08
CA TYR A 6 -2.05 -9.40 -1.56
C TYR A 6 -0.88 -9.10 -0.62
N ALA A 7 -0.12 -10.12 -0.27
CA ALA A 7 1.19 -9.94 0.35
C ALA A 7 2.22 -9.69 -0.74
N ILE A 8 3.13 -8.75 -0.50
CA ILE A 8 4.28 -8.49 -1.37
C ILE A 8 5.56 -8.65 -0.54
N GLN A 9 6.60 -9.18 -1.16
CA GLN A 9 7.90 -9.28 -0.52
C GLN A 9 8.67 -7.96 -0.71
N THR A 10 9.24 -7.45 0.38
CA THR A 10 10.12 -6.28 0.37
C THR A 10 11.49 -6.64 0.93
N THR A 11 12.50 -5.84 0.64
CA THR A 11 13.78 -5.92 1.36
C THR A 11 13.55 -5.67 2.84
N SER A 12 14.15 -6.50 3.69
CA SER A 12 14.06 -6.37 5.15
C SER A 12 14.43 -4.95 5.60
N GLY A 13 13.64 -4.38 6.52
CA GLY A 13 13.85 -3.03 7.07
C GLY A 13 13.42 -1.88 6.15
N HIS A 14 12.90 -2.18 4.96
CA HIS A 14 12.43 -1.18 3.99
C HIS A 14 10.90 -1.15 3.83
N GLU A 15 10.16 -1.92 4.64
CA GLU A 15 8.70 -2.10 4.55
C GLU A 15 7.98 -0.74 4.62
N ASN A 16 8.36 0.10 5.59
CA ASN A 16 7.78 1.44 5.77
C ASN A 16 8.10 2.37 4.59
N LYS A 17 9.32 2.30 4.04
CA LYS A 17 9.69 3.10 2.86
C LYS A 17 8.86 2.69 1.65
N VAL A 18 8.71 1.38 1.42
CA VAL A 18 7.89 0.84 0.33
C VAL A 18 6.43 1.25 0.51
N ARG A 19 5.88 1.15 1.72
CA ARG A 19 4.51 1.62 2.03
C ARG A 19 4.33 3.10 1.68
N SER A 20 5.25 3.98 2.09
CA SER A 20 5.16 5.41 1.77
C SER A 20 5.26 5.68 0.26
N LEU A 21 6.08 4.93 -0.48
CA LEU A 21 6.18 5.06 -1.93
C LEU A 21 4.90 4.56 -2.64
N LEU A 22 4.31 3.46 -2.16
CA LEU A 22 3.02 2.97 -2.66
C LEU A 22 1.90 3.98 -2.39
N GLN A 23 1.85 4.55 -1.20
CA GLN A 23 0.85 5.56 -0.85
C GLN A 23 0.93 6.77 -1.81
N ARG A 24 2.15 7.29 -2.05
CA ARG A 24 2.34 8.38 -3.01
C ARG A 24 1.86 8.03 -4.42
N LYS A 25 2.07 6.78 -4.87
CA LYS A 25 1.56 6.30 -6.17
C LYS A 25 0.04 6.21 -6.22
N ILE A 26 -0.59 5.77 -5.13
CA ILE A 26 -2.05 5.71 -4.99
C ILE A 26 -2.64 7.12 -5.02
N ASP A 27 -2.02 8.06 -4.29
CA ASP A 27 -2.51 9.44 -4.20
C ASP A 27 -2.35 10.20 -5.51
N ALA A 28 -1.27 9.92 -6.24
CA ALA A 28 -0.99 10.49 -7.57
C ALA A 28 -1.83 9.86 -8.70
N ASP A 29 -2.59 8.79 -8.44
CA ASP A 29 -3.47 8.19 -9.45
C ASP A 29 -4.63 9.16 -9.78
N PRO A 30 -4.73 9.66 -11.03
CA PRO A 30 -5.77 10.60 -11.42
C PRO A 30 -7.16 9.94 -11.52
N ALA A 31 -7.24 8.60 -11.48
CA ALA A 31 -8.52 7.91 -11.46
C ALA A 31 -9.28 8.23 -10.15
N PRO A 32 -10.63 8.29 -10.20
CA PRO A 32 -11.45 8.33 -9.01
C PRO A 32 -11.09 7.19 -8.05
N ALA A 33 -11.19 7.41 -6.73
CA ALA A 33 -10.77 6.44 -5.72
C ALA A 33 -11.32 5.02 -5.95
N GLU A 34 -12.56 4.92 -6.42
CA GLU A 34 -13.23 3.65 -6.71
C GLU A 34 -12.67 2.92 -7.94
N ALA A 35 -12.11 3.67 -8.89
CA ALA A 35 -11.52 3.12 -10.11
C ALA A 35 -10.02 2.80 -9.96
N ARG A 36 -9.37 3.24 -8.88
CA ARG A 36 -7.95 2.96 -8.62
C ARG A 36 -7.69 1.47 -8.51
N ARG A 37 -6.64 1.01 -9.19
CA ARG A 37 -6.23 -0.40 -9.17
C ARG A 37 -5.72 -0.82 -7.79
N ILE A 38 -5.03 0.09 -7.11
CA ILE A 38 -4.53 -0.09 -5.75
C ILE A 38 -5.17 1.00 -4.89
N ARG A 39 -5.80 0.60 -3.79
CA ARG A 39 -6.51 1.53 -2.89
C ARG A 39 -5.79 1.76 -1.58
N GLN A 40 -4.96 0.80 -1.13
CA GLN A 40 -4.31 0.86 0.17
C GLN A 40 -3.01 0.05 0.18
N ALA A 41 -2.05 0.49 0.99
CA ALA A 41 -0.88 -0.28 1.40
C ALA A 41 -0.71 -0.23 2.93
N LEU A 42 -0.45 -1.38 3.54
CA LEU A 42 -0.19 -1.51 4.98
C LEU A 42 1.08 -2.32 5.22
N VAL A 43 1.75 -2.06 6.34
CA VAL A 43 2.81 -2.92 6.88
C VAL A 43 2.23 -3.57 8.14
N PRO A 44 2.24 -4.91 8.25
CA PRO A 44 1.77 -5.59 9.44
C PRO A 44 2.81 -5.44 10.56
N THR A 45 2.75 -4.32 11.30
CA THR A 45 3.58 -4.09 12.49
C THR A 45 2.73 -4.18 13.74
N GLU A 46 3.24 -4.83 14.77
CA GLU A 46 2.70 -4.70 16.12
C GLU A 46 3.00 -3.28 16.64
N GLN A 47 1.98 -2.56 17.11
CA GLN A 47 2.17 -1.27 17.78
C GLN A 47 2.37 -1.54 19.27
N VAL A 48 3.61 -1.44 19.74
CA VAL A 48 3.90 -1.47 21.18
C VAL A 48 3.62 -0.07 21.72
N VAL A 49 2.66 0.04 22.66
CA VAL A 49 2.21 1.28 23.31
C VAL A 49 2.99 1.53 24.59
#